data_AF-A0A931NZ43-F1
#
_entry.id   AF-A0A931NZ43-F1
#
_cell.length_a   1.000
_cell.length_b   1.000
_cell.length_c   1.000
_cell.angle_alpha   90.00
_cell.angle_beta   90.00
_cell.angle_gamma   90.00
#
_symmetry.space_group_name_H-M   'P 1'
#
loop_
_entity.id
_entity.type
_entity.pdbx_description
1 polymer ?
#
loop_
_entity_poly.entity_id
_entity_poly.type
_entity_poly.pdbx_seq_one_letter_code
_entity_poly.pdbx_strand_id
1 'polypeptide(L)'
;MTLPKKQIIRSMTVDEISTVDRPAQKGATAVLLKSAGAALRKNASEVAAGTAEPLYKAAEYGDAMMVRAGELALEKGCTPGQALLDHSGTDSVLIELACAERSAEIAFRKSRTDAIYETSDQWT
;
A
#
# COMPACT_ATOMS: atom_id res chain seq x y z
N MET A 1 4.96 39.74 32.49
CA MET A 1 5.19 38.30 32.26
C MET A 1 4.49 37.90 30.97
N THR A 2 5.23 37.67 29.90
CA THR A 2 4.70 37.31 28.57
C THR A 2 4.46 35.80 28.51
N LEU A 3 3.19 35.39 28.34
CA LEU A 3 2.81 33.99 28.14
C LEU A 3 3.39 33.47 26.81
N PRO A 4 3.97 32.25 26.78
CA PRO A 4 4.50 31.69 25.55
C PRO A 4 3.37 31.40 24.56
N LYS A 5 3.45 31.97 23.35
CA LYS A 5 2.53 31.71 22.24
C LYS A 5 2.60 30.22 21.87
N LYS A 6 1.47 29.52 21.91
CA LYS A 6 1.33 28.17 21.33
C LYS A 6 1.55 28.26 19.82
N GLN A 7 2.72 27.83 19.36
CA GLN A 7 3.06 27.77 17.94
C GLN A 7 2.70 26.38 17.42
N ILE A 8 1.74 26.31 16.49
CA ILE A 8 1.35 25.06 15.83
C ILE A 8 2.18 24.95 14.55
N ILE A 9 3.16 24.04 14.53
CA ILE A 9 4.00 23.78 13.37
C ILE A 9 3.28 22.73 12.52
N ARG A 10 2.93 23.09 11.26
CA ARG A 10 2.07 22.28 10.38
C ARG A 10 2.84 21.40 9.38
N SER A 11 4.15 21.56 9.28
CA SER A 11 4.99 20.85 8.31
C SER A 11 6.35 20.57 8.95
N MET A 12 6.45 19.45 9.67
CA MET A 12 7.75 18.90 10.04
C MET A 12 8.07 17.73 9.11
N THR A 13 9.23 17.77 8.49
CA THR A 13 9.83 16.60 7.84
C THR A 13 10.42 15.68 8.91
N VAL A 14 10.47 14.37 8.67
CA VAL A 14 10.90 13.38 9.70
C VAL A 14 12.30 13.68 10.23
N ASP A 15 13.16 14.27 9.41
CA ASP A 15 14.53 14.67 9.76
C ASP A 15 14.59 15.82 10.78
N GLU A 16 13.49 16.56 10.98
CA GLU A 16 13.38 17.65 11.95
C GLU A 16 12.89 17.18 13.33
N ILE A 17 12.47 15.92 13.45
CA ILE A 17 12.15 15.31 14.74
C ILE A 17 13.48 15.00 15.44
N SER A 18 13.82 15.79 16.47
CA SER A 18 14.98 15.64 17.35
C SER A 18 15.51 14.20 17.44
N THR A 19 16.82 14.03 17.21
CA THR A 19 17.54 12.74 17.32
C THR A 19 17.50 12.11 18.72
N VAL A 20 17.00 12.84 19.72
CA VAL A 20 16.83 12.38 21.10
C VAL A 20 15.50 11.62 21.29
N ASP A 21 14.52 11.82 20.40
CA ASP A 21 13.16 11.31 20.56
C ASP A 21 12.85 10.15 19.61
N ARG A 22 13.62 9.06 19.77
CA ARG A 22 13.46 7.81 19.00
C ARG A 22 12.02 7.25 19.01
N PRO A 23 11.23 7.34 20.10
CA PRO A 23 9.82 6.95 20.07
C PRO A 23 8.98 7.81 19.14
N ALA A 24 9.21 9.13 19.11
CA ALA A 24 8.49 10.06 18.24
C ALA A 24 8.86 9.87 16.76
N GLN A 25 10.13 9.63 16.45
CA GLN A 25 10.57 9.29 15.08
C GLN A 25 9.92 7.99 14.59
N LYS A 26 9.92 6.93 15.43
CA LYS A 26 9.25 5.65 15.12
C LYS A 26 7.74 5.83 14.96
N GLY A 27 7.11 6.65 15.80
CA GLY A 27 5.69 6.96 15.70
C GLY A 27 5.34 7.70 14.41
N ALA A 28 6.13 8.72 14.04
CA ALA A 28 5.92 9.50 12.83
C ALA A 28 6.15 8.67 11.56
N THR A 29 7.21 7.85 11.51
CA THR A 29 7.42 6.91 10.40
C THR A 29 6.31 5.88 10.31
N ALA A 30 5.85 5.32 11.44
CA ALA A 30 4.72 4.40 11.45
C ALA A 30 3.44 5.06 10.92
N VAL A 31 3.17 6.32 11.27
CA VAL A 31 2.00 7.07 10.77
C VAL A 31 2.12 7.36 9.27
N LEU A 32 3.31 7.74 8.77
CA LEU A 32 3.55 8.01 7.36
C LEU A 32 3.50 6.74 6.48
N LEU A 33 4.04 5.64 6.96
CA LEU A 33 3.92 4.33 6.30
C LEU A 33 2.46 3.86 6.28
N LYS A 34 1.74 4.06 7.38
CA LYS A 34 0.32 3.71 7.50
C LYS A 34 -0.58 4.56 6.61
N SER A 35 -0.23 5.83 6.36
CA SER A 35 -1.02 6.72 5.48
C SER A 35 -0.81 6.41 4.00
N ALA A 36 0.41 6.06 3.57
CA ALA A 36 0.69 5.68 2.19
C ALA A 36 0.03 4.34 1.79
N GLY A 37 0.05 3.34 2.68
CA GLY A 37 -0.60 2.05 2.44
C GLY A 37 -2.13 2.08 2.47
N ALA A 38 -2.74 3.10 3.07
CA ALA A 38 -4.20 3.18 3.24
C ALA A 38 -4.94 3.33 1.90
N ALA A 39 -4.39 4.09 0.94
CA ALA A 39 -5.00 4.28 -0.36
C ALA A 39 -4.96 3.00 -1.21
N LEU A 40 -3.83 2.27 -1.19
CA LEU A 40 -3.66 0.98 -1.85
C LEU A 40 -4.62 -0.07 -1.29
N ARG A 41 -4.71 -0.19 0.04
CA ARG A 41 -5.64 -1.13 0.70
C ARG A 41 -7.09 -0.79 0.41
N LYS A 42 -7.46 0.50 0.42
CA LYS A 42 -8.82 0.93 0.08
C LYS A 42 -9.19 0.53 -1.34
N ASN A 43 -8.37 0.87 -2.33
CA ASN A 43 -8.66 0.48 -3.70
C ASN A 43 -8.65 -1.04 -3.87
N ALA A 44 -7.76 -1.77 -3.18
CA ALA A 44 -7.77 -3.22 -3.21
C ALA A 44 -9.08 -3.82 -2.68
N SER A 45 -9.64 -3.26 -1.60
CA SER A 45 -10.93 -3.69 -1.08
C SER A 45 -12.09 -3.43 -2.05
N GLU A 46 -12.06 -2.29 -2.75
CA GLU A 46 -13.05 -1.93 -3.77
C GLU A 46 -12.94 -2.84 -5.01
N VAL A 47 -11.71 -3.16 -5.43
CA VAL A 47 -11.45 -4.10 -6.53
C VAL A 47 -11.92 -5.51 -6.16
N ALA A 48 -11.64 -5.97 -4.94
CA ALA A 48 -12.09 -7.27 -4.45
C ALA A 48 -13.63 -7.36 -4.32
N ALA A 49 -14.28 -6.24 -4.00
CA ALA A 49 -15.74 -6.11 -4.01
C ALA A 49 -16.34 -5.98 -5.43
N GLY A 50 -15.51 -5.86 -6.47
CA GLY A 50 -15.95 -5.65 -7.85
C GLY A 50 -16.57 -4.27 -8.10
N THR A 51 -16.31 -3.29 -7.23
CA THR A 51 -16.88 -1.95 -7.31
C THR A 51 -15.95 -0.93 -7.96
N ALA A 52 -14.67 -1.27 -8.14
CA ALA A 52 -13.68 -0.41 -8.79
C ALA A 52 -12.70 -1.22 -9.65
N GLU A 53 -12.08 -0.54 -10.61
CA GLU A 53 -10.92 -1.04 -11.35
C GLU A 53 -9.63 -0.82 -10.54
N PRO A 54 -8.58 -1.64 -10.77
CA PRO A 54 -7.28 -1.45 -10.14
C PRO A 54 -6.64 -0.14 -10.61
N LEU A 55 -6.36 0.75 -9.66
CA LEU A 55 -5.76 2.06 -9.92
C LEU A 55 -4.23 2.05 -9.93
N TYR A 56 -3.63 1.04 -9.31
CA TYR A 56 -2.18 0.92 -9.13
C TYR A 56 -1.62 -0.27 -9.91
N LYS A 57 -0.30 -0.32 -10.08
CA LYS A 57 0.37 -1.43 -10.75
C LYS A 57 0.36 -2.68 -9.88
N ALA A 58 0.39 -3.85 -10.50
CA ALA A 58 0.51 -5.14 -9.81
C ALA A 58 1.66 -5.15 -8.78
N ALA A 59 2.83 -4.61 -9.16
CA ALA A 59 3.98 -4.51 -8.26
C ALA A 59 3.69 -3.68 -6.99
N GLU A 60 2.89 -2.62 -7.08
CA GLU A 60 2.56 -1.76 -5.93
C GLU A 60 1.62 -2.47 -4.94
N TYR A 61 0.69 -3.29 -5.44
CA TYR A 61 -0.10 -4.18 -4.58
C TYR A 61 0.76 -5.27 -3.96
N GLY A 62 1.70 -5.85 -4.71
CA GLY A 62 2.66 -6.83 -4.20
C GLY A 62 3.53 -6.27 -3.07
N ASP A 63 4.03 -5.04 -3.22
CA ASP A 63 4.77 -4.34 -2.16
C ASP A 63 3.87 -4.12 -0.92
N ALA A 64 2.61 -3.73 -1.12
CA ALA A 64 1.65 -3.57 -0.03
C ALA A 64 1.33 -4.90 0.69
N MET A 65 1.31 -6.03 -0.03
CA MET A 65 1.19 -7.35 0.58
C MET A 65 2.38 -7.67 1.47
N MET A 66 3.60 -7.37 1.02
CA MET A 66 4.81 -7.56 1.82
C MET A 66 4.83 -6.67 3.06
N VAL A 67 4.34 -5.44 2.96
CA VAL A 67 4.15 -4.54 4.12
C VAL A 67 3.15 -5.13 5.11
N ARG A 68 1.98 -5.62 4.63
CA ARG A 68 0.98 -6.26 5.50
C ARG A 68 1.52 -7.53 6.16
N ALA A 69 2.27 -8.35 5.42
CA ALA A 69 2.94 -9.52 5.98
C ALA A 69 4.00 -9.13 7.03
N GLY A 70 4.70 -8.01 6.84
CA GLY A 70 5.61 -7.45 7.84
C GLY A 70 4.89 -7.02 9.12
N GLU A 71 3.72 -6.40 9.01
CA GLU A 71 2.88 -6.06 10.18
C GLU A 71 2.46 -7.33 10.94
N LEU A 72 1.96 -8.34 10.22
CA LEU A 72 1.56 -9.63 10.81
C LEU A 72 2.74 -10.37 11.47
N ALA A 73 3.91 -10.30 10.85
CA ALA A 73 5.13 -10.88 11.37
C ALA A 73 5.55 -10.24 12.71
N LEU A 74 5.41 -8.92 12.84
CA LEU A 74 5.64 -8.21 14.10
C LEU A 74 4.61 -8.59 15.16
N GLU A 75 3.34 -8.72 14.79
CA GLU A 75 2.26 -9.11 15.71
C GLU A 75 2.44 -10.54 16.24
N LYS A 76 2.92 -11.46 15.41
CA LYS A 76 3.03 -12.89 15.73
C LYS A 76 4.43 -13.35 16.11
N GLY A 77 5.43 -12.47 16.03
CA GLY A 77 6.82 -12.80 16.32
C GLY A 77 7.43 -13.80 15.33
N CYS A 78 7.05 -13.72 14.05
CA CYS A 78 7.59 -14.59 12.99
C CYS A 78 8.27 -13.77 11.87
N THR A 79 8.72 -14.43 10.80
CA THR A 79 9.27 -13.71 9.63
C THR A 79 8.15 -13.29 8.68
N PRO A 80 8.32 -12.22 7.88
CA PRO A 80 7.32 -11.80 6.90
C PRO A 80 6.94 -12.90 5.91
N GLY A 81 7.90 -13.72 5.47
CA GLY A 81 7.63 -14.86 4.58
C GLY A 81 6.75 -15.92 5.26
N GLN A 82 7.01 -16.22 6.53
CA GLN A 82 6.20 -17.15 7.31
C GLN A 82 4.79 -16.60 7.54
N ALA A 83 4.68 -15.31 7.90
CA ALA A 83 3.39 -14.64 8.07
C ALA A 83 2.56 -14.65 6.78
N LEU A 84 3.19 -14.45 5.63
CA LEU A 84 2.52 -14.49 4.33
C LEU A 84 2.00 -15.90 4.01
N LEU A 85 2.80 -16.93 4.25
CA LEU A 85 2.37 -18.33 4.07
C LEU A 85 1.21 -18.69 5.01
N ASP A 86 1.31 -18.34 6.28
CA ASP A 86 0.33 -18.72 7.29
C ASP A 86 -0.98 -17.91 7.20
N HIS A 87 -0.94 -16.70 6.61
CA HIS A 87 -2.08 -15.76 6.61
C HIS A 87 -2.61 -15.35 5.24
N SER A 88 -1.98 -15.75 4.13
CA SER A 88 -2.46 -15.46 2.77
C SER A 88 -3.90 -15.93 2.50
N GLY A 89 -4.35 -17.00 3.16
CA GLY A 89 -5.71 -17.53 3.02
C GLY A 89 -6.70 -17.09 4.12
N THR A 90 -6.27 -16.29 5.10
CA THR A 90 -7.10 -15.95 6.27
C THR A 90 -7.16 -14.46 6.58
N ASP A 91 -6.13 -13.69 6.26
CA ASP A 91 -6.12 -12.23 6.43
C ASP A 91 -6.84 -11.57 5.24
N SER A 92 -7.95 -10.88 5.52
CA SER A 92 -8.77 -10.26 4.47
C SER A 92 -7.98 -9.23 3.66
N VAL A 93 -7.07 -8.48 4.29
CA VAL A 93 -6.26 -7.46 3.61
C VAL A 93 -5.29 -8.10 2.63
N LEU A 94 -4.62 -9.20 3.00
CA LEU A 94 -3.77 -9.95 2.06
C LEU A 94 -4.57 -10.51 0.88
N ILE A 95 -5.78 -11.03 1.13
CA ILE A 95 -6.65 -11.57 0.08
C ILE A 95 -7.10 -10.46 -0.88
N GLU A 96 -7.54 -9.32 -0.36
CA GLU A 96 -7.97 -8.16 -1.15
C GLU A 96 -6.82 -7.61 -2.00
N LEU A 97 -5.62 -7.49 -1.42
CA LEU A 97 -4.43 -7.05 -2.13
C LEU A 97 -4.02 -8.03 -3.24
N ALA A 98 -4.09 -9.34 -3.00
CA ALA A 98 -3.81 -10.35 -4.01
C ALA A 98 -4.85 -10.35 -5.15
N CYS A 99 -6.12 -10.11 -4.82
CA CYS A 99 -7.17 -9.94 -5.81
C CYS A 99 -6.89 -8.72 -6.70
N ALA A 100 -6.53 -7.59 -6.08
CA ALA A 100 -6.21 -6.35 -6.79
C ALA A 100 -4.96 -6.47 -7.65
N GLU A 101 -3.91 -7.14 -7.17
CA GLU A 101 -2.69 -7.44 -7.93
C GLU A 101 -3.01 -8.20 -9.22
N ARG A 102 -3.79 -9.29 -9.11
CA ARG A 102 -4.19 -10.10 -10.26
C ARG A 102 -5.07 -9.32 -11.23
N SER A 103 -6.01 -8.53 -10.73
CA SER A 103 -6.86 -7.65 -11.55
C SER A 103 -6.01 -6.63 -12.31
N ALA A 104 -5.01 -6.01 -11.66
CA ALA A 104 -4.10 -5.06 -12.30
C ALA A 104 -3.30 -5.69 -13.43
N GLU A 105 -2.82 -6.93 -13.24
CA GLU A 105 -2.08 -7.64 -14.27
C GLU A 105 -2.96 -8.03 -15.47
N ILE A 106 -4.21 -8.45 -15.22
CA ILE A 106 -5.18 -8.73 -16.27
C ILE A 106 -5.51 -7.45 -17.04
N ALA A 107 -5.78 -6.34 -16.35
CA ALA A 107 -6.06 -5.05 -16.96
C ALA A 107 -4.89 -4.58 -17.86
N PHE A 108 -3.65 -4.75 -17.39
CA PHE A 108 -2.46 -4.43 -18.17
C PHE A 108 -2.30 -5.32 -19.42
N ARG A 109 -2.55 -6.63 -19.30
CA ARG A 109 -2.49 -7.54 -20.46
C ARG A 109 -3.58 -7.23 -21.48
N LYS A 110 -4.77 -6.86 -21.00
CA LYS A 110 -5.89 -6.47 -21.85
C LYS A 110 -5.56 -5.19 -22.63
N SER A 111 -5.10 -4.14 -21.95
CA SER A 111 -4.74 -2.89 -22.62
C SER A 111 -3.64 -3.07 -23.68
N ARG A 112 -2.65 -3.93 -23.41
CA ARG A 112 -1.61 -4.27 -24.39
C ARG A 112 -2.18 -5.01 -25.60
N THR A 113 -3.11 -5.93 -25.37
CA THR A 113 -3.76 -6.70 -26.43
C THR A 113 -4.64 -5.79 -27.30
N ASP A 114 -5.45 -4.94 -26.67
CA ASP A 114 -6.34 -3.99 -27.36
C ASP A 114 -5.53 -3.01 -28.22
N ALA A 115 -4.41 -2.50 -27.71
CA ALA A 115 -3.51 -1.63 -28.49
C ALA A 115 -2.94 -2.30 -29.75
N ILE A 116 -2.63 -3.61 -29.69
CA ILE A 116 -2.14 -4.36 -30.87
C ILE A 116 -3.22 -4.47 -31.93
N TYR A 117 -4.47 -4.74 -31.53
CA TYR A 117 -5.59 -4.84 -32.46
C TYR A 117 -5.94 -3.49 -33.08
N GLU A 118 -6.02 -2.41 -32.29
CA GLU A 118 -6.22 -1.05 -32.81
C GLU A 118 -5.14 -0.62 -33.81
N THR A 119 -3.88 -1.00 -33.54
CA THR A 119 -2.79 -0.71 -34.49
C THR A 119 -2.94 -1.52 -35.76
N SER A 120 -3.43 -2.76 -35.69
CA SER A 120 -3.59 -3.65 -36.85
C SER A 120 -4.71 -3.19 -37.79
N ASP A 121 -5.81 -2.67 -37.25
CA ASP A 121 -6.95 -2.12 -38.02
C ASP A 121 -6.56 -0.86 -38.83
N GLN A 122 -5.44 -0.20 -38.51
CA GLN A 122 -4.94 0.94 -39.27
C GLN A 122 -4.16 0.55 -40.54
N TRP A 123 -3.87 -0.75 -40.75
CA TRP A 123 -3.13 -1.26 -41.91
C TRP A 123 -4.00 -2.01 -42.94
N THR A 124 -5.32 -2.06 -42.74
CA THR A 124 -6.31 -2.56 -43.72
C THR A 124 -7.02 -1.41 -44.42
#